data_AF-A0A7V4UP43-F1
#
_entry.id   AF-A0A7V4UP43-F1
#
_cell.length_a   1.000
_cell.length_b   1.000
_cell.length_c   1.000
_cell.angle_alpha   90.00
_cell.angle_beta   90.00
_cell.angle_gamma   90.00
#
_symmetry.space_group_name_H-M   'P 1'
#
loop_
_entity.id
_entity.type
_entity.pdbx_description
1 polymer ?
#
loop_
_entity_poly.entity_id
_entity_poly.type
_entity_poly.pdbx_seq_one_letter_code
_entity_poly.pdbx_strand_id
1 'polypeptide(L)' 'MFVVANFLDALAWVVYYLLEVYLWIVIARAVISWVNPDPYNPIVRFLYGATEPVLYRLRRAFPLY' A
#
# COMPACT_ATOMS: atom_id res chain seq x y z
N MET A 1 -9.22 23.47 -22.15
CA MET A 1 -7.88 23.75 -22.72
C MET A 1 -7.14 22.43 -22.88
N PHE A 2 -6.58 22.14 -24.07
CA PHE A 2 -5.90 20.87 -24.37
C PHE A 2 -4.79 20.53 -23.36
N VAL A 3 -3.96 21.51 -22.99
CA VAL A 3 -2.85 21.31 -22.04
C VAL A 3 -3.32 20.89 -20.65
N VAL A 4 -4.35 21.55 -20.12
CA VAL A 4 -4.88 21.26 -18.78
C VAL A 4 -5.47 19.85 -18.71
N ALA A 5 -6.22 19.43 -19.74
CA ALA A 5 -6.80 18.09 -19.80
C ALA A 5 -5.72 17.00 -19.81
N ASN A 6 -4.73 17.10 -20.70
CA ASN A 6 -3.64 16.12 -20.77
C ASN A 6 -2.82 16.07 -19.47
N PHE A 7 -2.60 17.21 -18.83
CA PHE A 7 -1.88 17.26 -17.56
C PHE A 7 -2.64 16.55 -16.43
N LEU A 8 -3.96 16.76 -16.33
CA LEU A 8 -4.80 16.08 -15.35
C LEU A 8 -4.83 14.56 -15.61
N ASP A 9 -4.92 14.14 -16.87
CA ASP A 9 -4.89 12.72 -17.23
C ASP A 9 -3.55 12.08 -16.86
N ALA A 10 -2.43 12.73 -17.16
CA ALA A 10 -1.10 12.23 -16.77
C ALA A 10 -0.96 12.09 -15.24
N LEU A 11 -1.46 13.08 -14.49
CA LEU A 11 -1.46 13.03 -13.03
C LEU A 11 -2.35 11.91 -12.51
N ALA A 12 -3.53 11.71 -13.10
CA ALA A 12 -4.43 10.62 -12.77
C ALA A 12 -3.77 9.25 -12.98
N TRP A 13 -3.04 9.07 -14.09
CA TRP A 13 -2.29 7.84 -14.36
C TRP A 13 -1.18 7.59 -13.33
N VAL A 14 -0.42 8.62 -12.95
CA VAL A 14 0.62 8.48 -11.92
C VAL A 14 0.00 8.03 -10.59
N VAL A 15 -1.08 8.69 -10.16
CA VAL A 15 -1.78 8.33 -8.93
C VAL A 15 -2.35 6.92 -9.02
N TYR A 16 -2.96 6.56 -10.15
CA TYR A 16 -3.50 5.22 -10.39
C TYR A 16 -2.43 4.14 -10.20
N TYR A 17 -1.29 4.25 -10.87
CA TYR A 17 -0.22 3.27 -10.75
C TYR A 17 0.41 3.23 -9.35
N LEU A 18 0.54 4.37 -8.67
CA LEU A 18 1.01 4.40 -7.29
C LEU A 18 0.07 3.63 -6.35
N LEU A 19 -1.24 3.82 -6.50
CA LEU A 19 -2.24 3.10 -5.72
C LEU A 19 -2.26 1.61 -6.07
N GLU A 20 -2.12 1.25 -7.35
CA GLU A 20 -2.06 -0.13 -7.81
C GLU A 20 -0.84 -0.87 -7.22
N VAL A 21 0.35 -0.27 -7.28
CA VAL A 21 1.56 -0.84 -6.66
C VAL A 21 1.39 -0.95 -5.15
N TYR A 22 0.82 0.07 -4.49
CA TYR A 22 0.58 0.02 -3.05
C TYR A 22 -0.42 -1.09 -2.66
N LEU A 23 -1.45 -1.33 -3.47
CA LEU A 23 -2.37 -2.45 -3.28
C LEU A 23 -1.63 -3.80 -3.32
N TRP A 24 -0.74 -3.99 -4.29
CA TRP A 24 0.09 -5.19 -4.39
C TRP A 24 1.01 -5.37 -3.17
N ILE A 25 1.57 -4.29 -2.63
CA ILE A 25 2.37 -4.32 -1.38
C ILE A 25 1.51 -4.80 -0.20
N VAL A 26 0.27 -4.30 -0.07
CA VAL A 26 -0.66 -4.73 0.99
C VAL A 26 -1.03 -6.21 0.85
N ILE A 27 -1.31 -6.67 -0.37
CA ILE A 27 -1.57 -8.09 -0.66
C ILE A 27 -0.36 -8.95 -0.30
N ALA A 28 0.84 -8.54 -0.70
CA ALA A 28 2.08 -9.24 -0.36
C ALA A 28 2.28 -9.37 1.16
N ARG A 29 2.03 -8.30 1.92
CA ARG A 29 2.03 -8.37 3.40
C ARG A 29 1.02 -9.37 3.92
N ALA A 30 -0.21 -9.36 3.40
CA ALA A 30 -1.27 -10.26 3.85
C ALA A 30 -0.90 -11.73 3.61
N VAL A 31 -0.38 -12.06 2.42
CA VAL A 31 0.08 -13.42 2.09
C VAL A 31 1.24 -13.84 2.99
N ILE A 32 2.22 -12.96 3.20
CA ILE A 32 3.38 -13.23 4.06
C ILE A 32 2.97 -13.44 5.52
N SER A 33 1.85 -12.86 5.98
CA SER A 33 1.35 -13.08 7.34
C SER A 33 0.90 -14.52 7.61
N TRP A 34 0.61 -15.32 6.57
CA TRP A 34 0.16 -16.71 6.71
C TRP A 34 1.29 -17.73 6.89
N VAL A 35 2.53 -17.36 6.58
CA VAL A 35 3.66 -18.31 6.51
C VAL A 35 4.67 -18.17 7.65
N ASN A 36 4.34 -17.41 8.70
CA ASN A 36 5.23 -17.11 9.84
C ASN A 36 6.64 -16.67 9.40
N PRO A 37 6.78 -15.47 8.81
CA PRO A 37 8.00 -15.04 8.16
C PRO A 37 9.12 -14.67 9.15
N ASP A 38 10.39 -14.83 8.75
CA ASP A 38 11.53 -14.37 9.52
C ASP A 38 11.52 -12.84 9.69
N PRO A 39 11.42 -12.31 10.93
CA PRO A 39 11.40 -10.87 11.20
C PRO A 39 12.67 -10.12 10.76
N TYR A 40 13.80 -10.81 10.61
CA TYR A 40 15.06 -10.19 10.22
C TYR A 40 15.22 -10.03 8.71
N ASN A 41 14.31 -10.60 7.92
CA ASN A 41 14.33 -10.45 6.47
C ASN A 41 14.00 -9.00 6.06
N PRO A 42 14.85 -8.33 5.25
CA PRO A 42 14.63 -6.95 4.84
C PRO A 42 13.31 -6.74 4.07
N ILE A 43 12.86 -7.72 3.29
CA ILE A 43 11.59 -7.65 2.55
C ILE A 43 10.41 -7.60 3.53
N VAL A 44 10.44 -8.45 4.57
CA VAL A 44 9.41 -8.49 5.61
C VAL A 44 9.38 -7.15 6.34
N ARG A 45 10.53 -6.64 6.79
CA ARG A 45 10.61 -5.33 7.44
C ARG A 45 10.10 -4.20 6.55
N PHE A 46 10.41 -4.21 5.26
CA PHE A 46 9.89 -3.24 4.30
C PHE A 46 8.36 -3.31 4.21
N LEU A 47 7.79 -4.50 4.02
CA LEU A 47 6.34 -4.67 3.90
C LEU A 47 5.61 -4.20 5.16
N TYR A 48 6.09 -4.57 6.35
CA TYR A 48 5.53 -4.07 7.60
C TYR A 48 5.71 -2.55 7.72
N GLY A 49 6.91 -2.02 7.52
CA GLY A 49 7.17 -0.58 7.63
C GLY A 49 6.35 0.28 6.66
N ALA A 50 6.17 -0.18 5.42
CA ALA A 50 5.43 0.54 4.39
C ALA A 50 3.91 0.56 4.64
N THR A 51 3.36 -0.51 5.21
CA THR A 51 1.90 -0.66 5.35
C THR A 51 1.38 -0.41 6.76
N GLU A 52 2.22 -0.51 7.79
CA GLU A 52 1.80 -0.40 9.20
C GLU A 52 1.18 0.94 9.56
N PRO A 53 1.70 2.11 9.12
CA PRO A 53 1.08 3.39 9.46
C PRO A 53 -0.39 3.50 9.00
N VAL A 54 -0.70 2.92 7.83
CA VAL A 54 -2.04 2.94 7.25
C VAL A 54 -2.92 1.87 7.90
N LEU A 55 -2.42 0.64 8.01
CA LEU A 55 -3.15 -0.48 8.61
C LEU A 55 -3.40 -0.28 10.12
N TYR A 56 -2.52 0.43 10.83
CA TYR A 56 -2.73 0.85 12.21
C TYR A 56 -3.90 1.82 12.33
N ARG A 57 -3.96 2.85 11.47
CA ARG A 57 -5.09 3.81 11.46
C ARG A 57 -6.40 3.11 11.13
N LEU A 58 -6.39 2.20 10.16
CA LEU A 58 -7.57 1.40 9.82
C LEU A 58 -8.01 0.55 11.00
N ARG A 59 -7.12 -0.22 11.65
CA ARG A 59 -7.45 -1.01 12.85
C ARG A 59 -7.98 -0.16 14.00
N ARG A 60 -7.51 1.08 14.14
CA ARG A 60 -8.01 2.01 15.17
C ARG A 60 -9.39 2.58 14.82
N ALA A 61 -9.67 2.80 13.54
CA ALA A 61 -10.94 3.33 13.07
C ALA A 61 -12.05 2.27 13.09
N PHE A 62 -11.70 1.00 12.86
CA PHE A 62 -12.63 -0.12 12.96
C PHE A 62 -12.64 -0.67 14.39
N PRO A 63 -13.75 -0.55 15.14
CA PRO A 63 -13.90 -1.25 16.41
C PRO A 63 -13.99 -2.74 16.12
N LEU A 64 -12.89 -3.46 16.26
CA LEU A 64 -12.90 -4.91 16.40
C LEU A 64 -13.26 -5.18 17.86
N TYR A 65 -14.51 -5.62 18.06
CA TYR A 65 -15.05 -6.04 19.36
C TYR A 65 -14.41 -7.37 19.80
#